data_AF-A0A7V9EGZ0-F1
#
_entry.id   AF-A0A7V9EGZ0-F1
#
_cell.length_a   1.000
_cell.length_b   1.000
_cell.length_c   1.000
_cell.angle_alpha   90.00
_cell.angle_beta   90.00
_cell.angle_gamma   90.00
#
_symmetry.space_group_name_H-M   'P 1'
#
loop_
_entity.id
_entity.type
_entity.pdbx_description
1 polymer ?
#
loop_
_entity_poly.entity_id
_entity_poly.type
_entity_poly.pdbx_seq_one_letter_code
_entity_poly.pdbx_strand_id
1 'polypeptide(L)'
;MGTFLRRIPPEPTCFLLVAATWATYLLVAGDDRFYHDAASYWQLGELFGQNAHFSLLDYDHPYRGYTLPLWNHGLDIVASVVEIGDSTIVQLTGSLLVATLGVMVVPRLARALFSEAAVSWGRVLALNGLLFLFWRDHIGFPLSDFPALLAACVGVLGLLRATKAGYLVAGLSFGLAANLRPA
;
A
#
# COMPACT_ATOMS: atom_id res chain seq x y z
N MET A 1 45.55 2.99 -0.15
CA MET A 1 44.39 2.77 0.73
C MET A 1 43.18 3.41 0.05
N GLY A 2 42.52 2.65 -0.84
CA GLY A 2 41.40 3.18 -1.64
C GLY A 2 40.14 3.20 -0.79
N THR A 3 39.56 4.37 -0.59
CA THR A 3 38.24 4.56 0.01
C THR A 3 37.21 3.88 -0.89
N PHE A 4 36.79 2.67 -0.52
CA PHE A 4 35.59 2.04 -1.04
C PHE A 4 34.40 2.91 -0.63
N LEU A 5 34.06 3.89 -1.47
CA LEU A 5 32.76 4.56 -1.42
C LEU A 5 31.71 3.45 -1.56
N ARG A 6 31.11 3.08 -0.43
CA ARG A 6 30.06 2.08 -0.34
C ARG A 6 28.89 2.62 -1.15
N ARG A 7 28.76 2.19 -2.41
CA ARG A 7 27.63 2.56 -3.27
C ARG A 7 26.37 2.14 -2.53
N ILE A 8 25.55 3.11 -2.15
CA ILE A 8 24.24 2.87 -1.58
C ILE A 8 23.50 2.01 -2.62
N PRO A 9 22.87 0.89 -2.21
CA PRO A 9 22.04 0.10 -3.13
C PRO A 9 21.04 1.05 -3.81
N PRO A 10 20.80 0.96 -5.13
CA PRO A 10 19.93 1.90 -5.82
C PRO A 10 18.46 1.84 -5.35
N GLU A 11 18.06 0.78 -4.65
CA GLU A 11 16.67 0.53 -4.26
C GLU A 11 16.09 1.56 -3.28
N PRO A 12 16.74 1.92 -2.15
CA PRO A 12 16.21 2.94 -1.24
C PRO A 12 16.12 4.32 -1.89
N THR A 13 17.11 4.68 -2.72
CA THR A 13 17.08 5.94 -3.46
C THR A 13 15.93 5.97 -4.46
N CYS A 14 15.73 4.89 -5.21
CA CYS A 14 14.61 4.76 -6.15
C CYS A 14 13.26 4.79 -5.42
N PHE A 15 13.17 4.11 -4.28
CA PHE A 15 11.97 4.10 -3.44
C PHE A 15 11.62 5.50 -2.95
N LEU A 16 12.60 6.22 -2.35
CA LEU A 16 12.40 7.58 -1.87
C LEU A 16 12.03 8.54 -3.00
N LEU A 17 12.68 8.42 -4.15
CA LEU A 17 12.36 9.22 -5.33
C LEU A 17 10.92 9.02 -5.78
N VAL A 18 10.49 7.76 -5.92
CA VAL A 18 9.12 7.42 -6.34
C VAL A 18 8.11 7.88 -5.29
N ALA A 19 8.32 7.55 -4.01
CA ALA A 19 7.43 7.94 -2.91
C ALA A 19 7.30 9.47 -2.83
N ALA A 20 8.41 10.21 -2.88
CA ALA A 20 8.41 11.66 -2.86
C ALA A 20 7.70 12.25 -4.08
N THR A 21 7.94 11.72 -5.29
CA THR A 21 7.27 12.19 -6.52
C THR A 21 5.76 12.02 -6.41
N TRP A 22 5.31 10.87 -5.94
CA TRP A 22 3.88 10.60 -5.71
C TRP A 22 3.28 11.50 -4.64
N ALA A 23 3.94 11.63 -3.49
CA ALA A 23 3.49 12.49 -2.41
C ALA A 23 3.39 13.96 -2.88
N THR A 24 4.42 14.48 -3.55
CA THR A 24 4.40 15.83 -4.10
C THR A 24 3.26 16.01 -5.08
N TYR A 25 3.06 15.08 -6.02
CA TYR A 25 1.96 15.18 -6.96
C TYR A 25 0.58 15.20 -6.27
N LEU A 26 0.32 14.24 -5.37
CA LEU A 26 -0.97 14.12 -4.70
C LEU A 26 -1.29 15.32 -3.80
N LEU A 27 -0.29 15.77 -3.02
CA LEU A 27 -0.45 16.93 -2.14
C LEU A 27 -0.63 18.24 -2.91
N VAL A 28 -0.02 18.38 -4.10
CA VAL A 28 -0.17 19.56 -4.96
C VAL A 28 -1.48 19.52 -5.75
N ALA A 29 -1.96 18.33 -6.13
CA ALA A 29 -3.26 18.16 -6.79
C ALA A 29 -4.42 18.70 -5.92
N GLY A 30 -4.26 18.63 -4.60
CA GLY A 30 -5.08 19.38 -3.66
C GLY A 30 -6.47 18.78 -3.40
N ASP A 31 -6.64 17.47 -3.61
CA ASP A 31 -7.89 16.79 -3.26
C ASP A 31 -8.07 16.78 -1.74
N ASP A 32 -8.98 17.62 -1.25
CA ASP A 32 -9.28 17.81 0.17
C ASP A 32 -10.43 16.92 0.67
N ARG A 33 -11.09 16.20 -0.23
CA ARG A 33 -12.28 15.39 0.06
C ARG A 33 -12.23 14.04 -0.63
N PHE A 34 -12.79 13.04 0.04
CA PHE A 34 -13.03 11.74 -0.58
C PHE A 34 -14.31 11.78 -1.43
N TYR A 35 -14.22 11.31 -2.67
CA TYR A 35 -15.36 11.25 -3.59
C TYR A 35 -15.90 9.82 -3.71
N HIS A 36 -17.20 9.70 -4.01
CA HIS A 36 -17.86 8.42 -4.29
C HIS A 36 -17.62 7.36 -3.19
N ASP A 37 -17.31 6.12 -3.60
CA ASP A 37 -17.10 4.98 -2.72
C ASP A 37 -15.94 5.19 -1.74
N ALA A 38 -14.98 6.06 -2.06
CA ALA A 38 -13.84 6.33 -1.20
C ALA A 38 -14.26 6.94 0.15
N ALA A 39 -15.25 7.84 0.15
CA ALA A 39 -15.81 8.40 1.37
C ALA A 39 -16.48 7.31 2.22
N SER A 40 -17.22 6.41 1.57
CA SER A 40 -17.86 5.29 2.24
C SER A 40 -16.83 4.34 2.85
N TYR A 41 -15.73 4.03 2.15
CA TYR A 41 -14.66 3.19 2.69
C TYR A 41 -13.97 3.80 3.91
N TRP A 42 -13.75 5.12 3.89
CA TRP A 42 -13.16 5.82 5.02
C TRP A 42 -14.04 5.71 6.27
N GLN A 43 -15.34 6.04 6.13
CA GLN A 43 -16.31 6.04 7.22
C GLN A 43 -16.52 4.65 7.87
N LEU A 44 -16.25 3.56 7.15
CA LEU A 44 -16.31 2.22 7.76
C LEU A 44 -15.33 2.07 8.93
N GLY A 45 -14.25 2.85 8.98
CA GLY A 45 -13.32 2.86 10.11
C GLY A 45 -13.96 3.33 11.41
N GLU A 46 -14.98 4.20 11.35
CA GLU A 46 -15.69 4.70 12.52
C GLU A 46 -16.50 3.60 13.23
N LEU A 47 -16.85 2.51 12.53
CA LEU A 47 -17.63 1.41 13.08
C LEU A 47 -16.90 0.63 14.19
N PHE A 48 -15.58 0.79 14.32
CA PHE A 48 -14.82 0.22 15.44
C PHE A 48 -14.93 1.04 16.72
N GLY A 49 -15.38 2.29 16.63
CA GLY A 49 -15.48 3.22 17.76
C GLY A 49 -16.93 3.46 18.17
N GLN A 50 -17.46 2.67 19.10
CA GLN A 50 -18.78 2.93 19.69
C GLN A 50 -18.62 3.37 21.14
N ASN A 51 -19.40 4.36 21.57
CA ASN A 51 -19.40 4.87 22.95
C ASN A 51 -18.00 5.25 23.49
N ALA A 52 -17.15 5.82 22.64
CA ALA A 52 -15.76 6.18 22.95
C ALA A 52 -14.83 5.00 23.31
N HIS A 53 -15.20 3.77 22.93
CA HIS A 53 -14.36 2.59 23.08
C HIS A 53 -14.11 1.90 21.73
N PHE A 54 -12.89 1.40 21.55
CA PHE A 54 -12.53 0.58 20.40
C PHE A 54 -12.95 -0.87 20.64
N SER A 55 -13.64 -1.47 19.67
CA SER A 55 -14.03 -2.87 19.70
C SER A 55 -14.04 -3.47 18.30
N LEU A 56 -13.30 -4.57 18.12
CA LEU A 56 -13.35 -5.36 16.88
C LEU A 56 -14.70 -6.06 16.66
N LEU A 57 -15.48 -6.26 17.72
CA LEU A 57 -16.76 -6.97 17.67
C LEU A 57 -17.91 -6.05 17.23
N ASP A 58 -17.68 -4.73 17.23
CA ASP A 58 -18.69 -3.74 16.90
C ASP A 58 -18.81 -3.53 15.37
N TYR A 59 -17.87 -4.07 14.61
CA TYR A 59 -17.88 -4.04 13.16
C TYR A 59 -18.90 -5.03 12.59
N ASP A 60 -20.06 -4.51 12.16
CA ASP A 60 -21.14 -5.29 11.55
C ASP A 60 -21.52 -4.71 10.18
N HIS A 61 -20.65 -4.90 9.19
CA HIS A 61 -20.95 -4.52 7.80
C HIS A 61 -21.13 -5.77 6.91
N PRO A 62 -22.28 -5.92 6.22
CA PRO A 62 -22.64 -7.18 5.57
C PRO A 62 -21.80 -7.52 4.32
N TYR A 63 -21.21 -6.51 3.66
CA TYR A 63 -20.57 -6.68 2.35
C TYR A 63 -19.06 -6.45 2.33
N ARG A 64 -18.46 -6.07 3.46
CA ARG A 64 -17.06 -5.63 3.50
C ARG A 64 -16.32 -6.38 4.59
N GLY A 65 -15.09 -6.75 4.30
CA GLY A 65 -14.21 -7.32 5.32
C GLY A 65 -13.72 -6.26 6.29
N TYR A 66 -13.29 -6.72 7.45
CA TYR A 66 -12.80 -5.91 8.58
C TYR A 66 -11.44 -5.24 8.33
N THR A 67 -10.61 -5.72 7.39
CA THR A 67 -9.21 -5.30 7.26
C THR A 67 -9.07 -3.87 6.74
N LEU A 68 -9.80 -3.48 5.68
CA LEU A 68 -9.70 -2.13 5.13
C LEU A 68 -10.25 -1.09 6.13
N PRO A 69 -11.43 -1.28 6.74
CA PRO A 69 -11.92 -0.39 7.77
C PRO A 69 -10.97 -0.27 8.96
N LEU A 70 -10.37 -1.38 9.41
CA LEU A 70 -9.43 -1.36 10.54
C LEU A 70 -8.17 -0.58 10.19
N TRP A 71 -7.68 -0.74 8.95
CA TRP A 71 -6.59 0.04 8.41
C TRP A 71 -6.92 1.54 8.38
N ASN A 72 -8.08 1.91 7.84
CA ASN A 72 -8.53 3.30 7.77
C ASN A 72 -8.68 3.92 9.16
N HIS A 73 -9.27 3.19 10.12
CA HIS A 73 -9.36 3.63 11.52
C HIS A 73 -7.97 3.89 12.13
N GLY A 74 -7.00 3.01 11.86
CA GLY A 74 -5.61 3.23 12.29
C GLY A 74 -4.99 4.48 11.68
N LEU A 75 -5.23 4.74 10.39
CA LEU A 75 -4.76 5.96 9.72
C LEU A 75 -5.40 7.21 10.29
N ASP A 76 -6.69 7.18 10.60
CA ASP A 76 -7.43 8.28 11.22
C ASP A 76 -6.85 8.64 12.60
N ILE A 77 -6.56 7.64 13.44
CA ILE A 77 -5.86 7.85 14.72
C ILE A 77 -4.50 8.50 14.49
N VAL A 78 -3.72 8.00 13.53
CA VAL A 78 -2.39 8.57 13.23
C VAL A 78 -2.51 10.01 12.76
N ALA A 79 -3.45 10.30 11.85
CA ALA A 79 -3.71 11.65 11.34
C ALA A 79 -4.07 12.62 12.45
N SER A 80 -4.94 12.19 13.36
CA SER A 80 -5.33 12.95 14.55
C SER A 80 -4.15 13.23 15.48
N VAL A 81 -3.28 12.24 15.72
CA VAL A 81 -2.09 12.39 16.59
C VAL A 81 -1.06 13.36 16.01
N VAL A 82 -0.91 13.39 14.68
CA VAL A 82 0.05 14.28 14.00
C VAL A 82 -0.58 15.57 13.46
N GLU A 83 -1.86 15.81 13.78
CA GLU A 83 -2.64 17.00 13.40
C GLU A 83 -2.64 17.28 11.88
N ILE A 84 -2.79 16.24 11.06
CA ILE A 84 -2.97 16.38 9.60
C ILE A 84 -4.37 15.90 9.18
N GLY A 85 -4.85 16.40 8.04
CA GLY A 85 -6.15 15.99 7.50
C GLY A 85 -6.16 14.55 6.95
N ASP A 86 -7.35 13.96 6.93
CA ASP A 86 -7.62 12.60 6.45
C ASP A 86 -7.11 12.37 5.01
N SER A 87 -7.38 13.31 4.11
CA SER A 87 -6.90 13.22 2.73
C SER A 87 -5.37 13.21 2.66
N THR A 88 -4.71 14.03 3.49
CA THR A 88 -3.24 14.09 3.58
C THR A 88 -2.66 12.75 4.04
N ILE A 89 -3.18 12.14 5.11
CA ILE A 89 -2.65 10.85 5.59
C ILE A 89 -2.86 9.74 4.55
N VAL A 90 -4.00 9.74 3.85
CA VAL A 90 -4.29 8.76 2.80
C VAL A 90 -3.36 8.95 1.62
N GLN A 91 -3.15 10.18 1.15
CA GLN A 91 -2.24 10.48 0.04
C GLN A 91 -0.79 10.09 0.36
N LEU A 92 -0.32 10.40 1.58
CA LEU A 92 0.99 9.96 2.06
C LEU A 92 1.09 8.43 2.09
N THR A 93 0.07 7.76 2.63
CA THR A 93 0.03 6.29 2.70
C THR A 93 -0.03 5.67 1.29
N GLY A 94 -0.84 6.21 0.39
CA GLY A 94 -0.94 5.80 -1.01
C GLY A 94 0.38 5.97 -1.75
N SER A 95 1.11 7.06 -1.52
CA SER A 95 2.44 7.27 -2.10
C SER A 95 3.44 6.19 -1.67
N LEU A 96 3.44 5.83 -0.38
CA LEU A 96 4.28 4.77 0.17
C LEU A 96 3.86 3.39 -0.34
N LEU A 97 2.56 3.16 -0.48
CA LEU A 97 2.00 1.93 -1.01
C LEU A 97 2.44 1.69 -2.45
N VAL A 98 2.33 2.70 -3.31
CA VAL A 98 2.78 2.61 -4.72
C VAL A 98 4.28 2.41 -4.80
N ALA A 99 5.07 3.17 -4.03
CA ALA A 99 6.52 2.98 -4.01
C ALA A 99 6.90 1.57 -3.53
N THR A 100 6.22 1.04 -2.52
CA THR A 100 6.44 -0.32 -2.02
C THR A 100 6.10 -1.35 -3.09
N LEU A 101 4.95 -1.22 -3.75
CA LEU A 101 4.53 -2.13 -4.78
C LEU A 101 5.46 -2.06 -6.02
N GLY A 102 5.65 -0.86 -6.58
CA GLY A 102 6.34 -0.63 -7.83
C GLY A 102 7.86 -0.73 -7.77
N VAL A 103 8.49 -0.40 -6.63
CA VAL A 103 9.96 -0.45 -6.48
C VAL A 103 10.44 -1.72 -5.80
N MET A 104 9.67 -2.25 -4.84
CA MET A 104 10.11 -3.37 -4.03
C MET A 104 9.42 -4.68 -4.39
N VAL A 105 8.09 -4.74 -4.30
CA VAL A 105 7.37 -6.02 -4.34
C VAL A 105 7.28 -6.57 -5.75
N VAL A 106 6.79 -5.80 -6.71
CA VAL A 106 6.64 -6.25 -8.11
C VAL A 106 8.00 -6.60 -8.73
N PRO A 107 9.07 -5.80 -8.59
CA PRO A 107 10.41 -6.17 -9.06
C PRO A 107 10.98 -7.44 -8.42
N ARG A 108 10.68 -7.71 -7.14
CA ARG A 108 11.09 -8.95 -6.47
C ARG A 108 10.28 -10.14 -6.97
N LEU A 109 8.98 -9.96 -7.16
CA LEU A 109 8.10 -10.99 -7.70
C LEU A 109 8.51 -11.38 -9.12
N ALA A 110 8.81 -10.40 -9.98
CA ALA A 110 9.30 -10.65 -11.33
C ALA A 110 10.60 -11.47 -11.33
N ARG A 111 11.57 -11.14 -10.46
CA ARG A 111 12.82 -11.89 -10.33
C ARG A 111 12.62 -13.31 -9.78
N ALA A 112 11.62 -13.51 -8.93
CA ALA A 112 11.31 -14.81 -8.35
C ALA A 112 10.60 -15.73 -9.36
N LEU A 113 9.74 -15.18 -10.22
CA LEU A 113 9.00 -15.93 -11.24
C LEU A 113 9.84 -16.17 -12.52
N PHE A 114 10.71 -15.23 -12.86
CA PHE A 114 11.50 -15.26 -14.08
C PHE A 114 12.99 -15.10 -13.74
N SER A 115 13.70 -16.22 -13.61
CA SER A 115 15.12 -16.25 -13.20
C SER A 115 16.04 -15.46 -14.14
N GLU A 116 15.65 -15.31 -15.40
CA GLU A 116 16.41 -14.56 -16.43
C GLU A 116 16.01 -13.07 -16.51
N ALA A 117 15.01 -12.63 -15.74
CA ALA A 117 14.53 -11.25 -15.81
C ALA A 117 15.57 -10.28 -15.22
N ALA A 118 16.29 -9.59 -16.10
CA ALA A 118 17.08 -8.43 -15.75
C ALA A 118 16.16 -7.24 -15.40
N VAL A 119 15.75 -7.12 -14.13
CA VAL A 119 14.96 -5.97 -13.65
C VAL A 119 15.90 -4.81 -13.32
N SER A 120 16.20 -4.01 -14.33
CA SER A 120 17.02 -2.80 -14.18
C SER A 120 16.23 -1.64 -13.55
N TRP A 121 16.95 -0.66 -13.01
CA TRP A 121 16.36 0.57 -12.45
C TRP A 121 15.46 1.29 -13.47
N GLY A 122 15.86 1.35 -14.74
CA GLY A 122 15.05 1.95 -15.81
C GLY A 122 13.71 1.24 -16.01
N ARG A 123 13.66 -0.10 -15.90
CA ARG A 123 12.41 -0.86 -15.96
C ARG A 123 11.53 -0.61 -14.73
N VAL A 124 12.13 -0.46 -13.54
CA VAL A 124 11.40 -0.09 -12.33
C VAL A 124 10.79 1.31 -12.47
N LEU A 125 11.54 2.29 -12.96
CA LEU A 125 11.01 3.63 -13.20
C LEU A 125 9.94 3.63 -14.31
N ALA A 126 10.12 2.87 -15.38
CA ALA A 126 9.11 2.73 -16.43
C ALA A 126 7.81 2.15 -15.87
N LEU A 127 7.87 1.10 -15.03
CA LEU A 127 6.71 0.56 -14.34
C LEU A 127 6.00 1.63 -13.49
N ASN A 128 6.75 2.40 -12.71
CA ASN A 128 6.18 3.47 -11.89
C ASN A 128 5.61 4.62 -12.73
N GLY A 129 6.20 4.91 -13.89
CA GLY A 129 5.63 5.84 -14.86
C GLY A 129 4.30 5.35 -15.44
N LEU A 130 4.16 4.05 -15.70
CA LEU A 130 2.88 3.46 -16.12
C LEU A 130 1.85 3.50 -14.98
N LEU A 131 2.24 3.14 -13.76
CA LEU A 131 1.36 3.27 -12.59
C LEU A 131 0.88 4.71 -12.44
N PHE A 132 1.76 5.69 -12.61
CA PHE A 132 1.40 7.10 -12.57
C PHE A 132 0.42 7.46 -13.69
N LEU A 133 0.72 7.11 -14.94
CA LEU A 133 -0.14 7.45 -16.07
C LEU A 133 -1.57 6.91 -15.92
N PHE A 134 -1.73 5.70 -15.40
CA PHE A 134 -3.04 5.03 -15.34
C PHE A 134 -3.78 5.22 -14.01
N TRP A 135 -3.07 5.45 -12.90
CA TRP A 135 -3.66 5.38 -11.57
C TRP A 135 -3.45 6.63 -10.71
N ARG A 136 -2.81 7.68 -11.22
CA ARG A 136 -2.50 8.88 -10.42
C ARG A 136 -3.72 9.47 -9.69
N ASP A 137 -4.86 9.49 -10.36
CA ASP A 137 -6.11 10.07 -9.85
C ASP A 137 -6.89 9.11 -8.92
N HIS A 138 -6.32 7.95 -8.57
CA HIS A 138 -6.98 6.93 -7.72
C HIS A 138 -6.19 6.63 -6.45
N ILE A 139 -4.87 6.80 -6.47
CA ILE A 139 -3.97 6.45 -5.33
C ILE A 139 -4.18 7.36 -4.11
N GLY A 140 -4.67 8.59 -4.33
CA GLY A 140 -4.99 9.53 -3.25
C GLY A 140 -6.24 9.19 -2.45
N PHE A 141 -6.91 8.09 -2.76
CA PHE A 141 -8.17 7.68 -2.14
C PHE A 141 -8.03 6.38 -1.35
N PRO A 142 -8.77 6.17 -0.24
CA PRO A 142 -8.72 4.96 0.59
C PRO A 142 -9.40 3.75 -0.08
N LEU A 143 -8.90 3.35 -1.24
CA LEU A 143 -9.40 2.22 -2.03
C LEU A 143 -8.75 0.90 -1.62
N SER A 144 -9.50 -0.20 -1.77
CA SER A 144 -9.07 -1.55 -1.40
C SER A 144 -8.07 -2.20 -2.37
N ASP A 145 -8.03 -1.70 -3.61
CA ASP A 145 -7.40 -2.36 -4.76
C ASP A 145 -5.90 -2.57 -4.58
N PHE A 146 -5.18 -1.49 -4.27
CA PHE A 146 -3.72 -1.52 -4.13
C PHE A 146 -3.25 -2.21 -2.85
N PRO A 147 -3.88 -2.00 -1.67
CA PRO A 147 -3.55 -2.78 -0.48
C PRO A 147 -3.75 -4.28 -0.69
N ALA A 148 -4.86 -4.68 -1.32
CA ALA A 148 -5.14 -6.09 -1.62
C ALA A 148 -4.12 -6.67 -2.61
N LEU A 149 -3.76 -5.91 -3.65
CA LEU A 149 -2.73 -6.31 -4.62
C LEU A 149 -1.36 -6.46 -3.95
N LEU A 150 -0.97 -5.53 -3.10
CA LEU A 150 0.28 -5.62 -2.32
C LEU A 150 0.28 -6.89 -1.46
N ALA A 151 -0.79 -7.13 -0.71
CA ALA A 151 -0.92 -8.32 0.12
C ALA A 151 -0.82 -9.59 -0.73
N ALA A 152 -1.57 -9.70 -1.84
CA ALA A 152 -1.51 -10.84 -2.73
C ALA A 152 -0.10 -11.09 -3.28
N CYS A 153 0.61 -10.05 -3.76
CA CYS A 153 1.98 -10.19 -4.26
C CYS A 153 2.97 -10.64 -3.17
N VAL A 154 2.84 -10.12 -1.95
CA VAL A 154 3.63 -10.58 -0.79
C VAL A 154 3.31 -12.05 -0.47
N GLY A 155 2.06 -12.45 -0.57
CA GLY A 155 1.64 -13.83 -0.38
C GLY A 155 2.26 -14.80 -1.38
N VAL A 156 2.29 -14.42 -2.67
CA VAL A 156 2.97 -15.19 -3.72
C VAL A 156 4.47 -15.27 -3.46
N LEU A 157 5.13 -14.17 -3.08
CA LEU A 157 6.54 -14.19 -2.70
C LEU A 157 6.82 -15.12 -1.51
N GLY A 158 5.93 -15.15 -0.52
CA GLY A 158 6.01 -16.07 0.61
C GLY A 158 5.92 -17.54 0.16
N LEU A 159 4.95 -17.83 -0.72
CA LEU A 159 4.74 -19.17 -1.27
C LEU A 159 5.95 -19.66 -2.07
N LEU A 160 6.52 -18.80 -2.92
CA LEU A 160 7.69 -19.12 -3.75
C LEU A 160 8.96 -19.44 -2.94
N ARG A 161 9.04 -19.02 -1.66
CA ARG A 161 10.18 -19.38 -0.80
C ARG A 161 10.19 -20.85 -0.37
N ALA A 162 9.05 -21.56 -0.46
CA ALA A 162 8.91 -22.96 -0.05
C ALA A 162 9.44 -23.29 1.38
N THR A 163 9.27 -22.34 2.32
CA THR A 163 9.65 -22.52 3.73
C THR A 163 8.41 -22.44 4.63
N LYS A 164 8.48 -22.99 5.85
CA LYS A 164 7.37 -22.91 6.84
C LYS A 164 6.94 -21.46 7.09
N ALA A 165 7.90 -20.56 7.30
CA ALA A 165 7.64 -19.14 7.46
C ALA A 165 7.04 -18.51 6.19
N GLY A 166 7.51 -18.93 5.01
CA GLY A 166 6.95 -18.52 3.72
C GLY A 166 5.47 -18.90 3.56
N TYR A 167 5.08 -20.12 3.94
CA TYR A 167 3.68 -20.55 3.91
C TYR A 167 2.80 -19.81 4.90
N LEU A 168 3.32 -19.49 6.10
CA LEU A 168 2.61 -18.65 7.05
C LEU A 168 2.36 -17.24 6.48
N VAL A 169 3.38 -16.61 5.90
CA VAL A 169 3.25 -15.31 5.23
C VAL A 169 2.23 -15.40 4.10
N ALA A 170 2.30 -16.44 3.27
CA ALA A 170 1.35 -16.65 2.18
C ALA A 170 -0.10 -16.72 2.69
N GLY A 171 -0.37 -17.57 3.69
CA GLY A 171 -1.71 -17.71 4.27
C GLY A 171 -2.26 -16.41 4.84
N LEU A 172 -1.47 -15.70 5.65
CA LEU A 172 -1.86 -14.41 6.21
C LEU A 172 -2.11 -13.36 5.12
N SER A 173 -1.20 -13.24 4.16
CA SER A 173 -1.31 -12.25 3.09
C SER A 173 -2.47 -12.51 2.14
N PHE A 174 -2.75 -13.77 1.78
CA PHE A 174 -3.93 -14.09 0.96
C PHE A 174 -5.24 -13.91 1.73
N GLY A 175 -5.27 -14.25 3.03
CA GLY A 175 -6.40 -13.96 3.90
C GLY A 175 -6.68 -12.45 3.99
N LEU A 176 -5.63 -11.64 4.17
CA LEU A 176 -5.73 -10.17 4.15
C LEU A 176 -6.22 -9.66 2.79
N ALA A 177 -5.67 -10.15 1.68
CA ALA A 177 -6.08 -9.72 0.34
C ALA A 177 -7.57 -10.01 0.08
N ALA A 178 -8.03 -11.23 0.42
CA ALA A 178 -9.42 -11.64 0.27
C ALA A 178 -10.37 -10.84 1.18
N ASN A 179 -9.91 -10.44 2.37
CA ASN A 179 -10.72 -9.64 3.28
C ASN A 179 -10.73 -8.14 2.93
N LEU A 180 -9.61 -7.60 2.43
CA LEU A 180 -9.53 -6.23 1.91
C LEU A 180 -10.47 -6.04 0.72
N ARG A 181 -10.51 -7.03 -0.18
CA ARG A 181 -11.35 -7.00 -1.37
C ARG A 181 -12.08 -8.33 -1.56
N PRO A 182 -13.21 -8.53 -0.86
CA PRO A 182 -14.07 -9.69 -1.10
C PRO A 182 -14.63 -9.65 -2.53
N ALA A 183 -14.81 -10.84 -3.11
CA ALA A 183 -15.31 -11.06 -4.47
C ALA A 183 -16.82 -10.81 -4.59
#